data_AF-A0AAV2ENA6-F1
#
_entry.id   AF-A0AAV2ENA6-F1
#
_cell.length_a   1.000
_cell.length_b   1.000
_cell.length_c   1.000
_cell.angle_alpha   90.00
_cell.angle_beta   90.00
_cell.angle_gamma   90.00
#
_symmetry.space_group_name_H-M   'P 1'
#
loop_
_entity.id
_entity.type
_entity.pdbx_description
1 polymer ?
#
loop_
_entity_poly.entity_id
_entity_poly.type
_entity_poly.pdbx_seq_one_letter_code
_entity_poly.pdbx_strand_id
1 'polypeptide(L)'
;MVGIGCYYNDGRETVASEQSMSGSISVRLGKPHFSSTFSEESYETSIDLCLEQVPVGNKPGSHLSKEGWINLIDSFYTRTGVMLNTVQFKNHWDSVNKQWRIWSKLVTTGYMKWDPVAKKFGATARELNYYIHEYPELPRFG
;
A
#
# COMPACT_ATOMS: atom_id res chain seq x y z
N MET A 1 3.50 0.63 -28.06
CA MET A 1 3.12 0.63 -26.63
C MET A 1 3.05 -0.83 -26.19
N VAL A 2 4.00 -1.29 -25.39
CA VAL A 2 4.00 -2.67 -24.88
C VAL A 2 3.16 -2.68 -23.61
N GLY A 3 2.04 -3.38 -23.64
CA GLY A 3 1.20 -3.63 -22.49
C GLY A 3 1.91 -4.54 -21.50
N ILE A 4 1.90 -4.16 -20.23
CA ILE A 4 2.38 -5.02 -19.15
C ILE A 4 1.25 -5.99 -18.82
N GLY A 5 1.27 -7.15 -19.47
CA GLY A 5 0.55 -8.32 -19.02
C GLY A 5 1.29 -8.94 -17.84
N CYS A 6 0.59 -9.20 -16.74
CA CYS A 6 1.02 -10.18 -15.75
C CYS A 6 -0.03 -11.29 -15.72
N TYR A 7 0.30 -12.41 -16.37
CA TYR A 7 -0.42 -13.66 -16.23
C TYR A 7 -0.15 -14.27 -14.85
N TYR A 8 -1.20 -14.77 -14.20
CA TYR A 8 -1.35 -16.20 -13.86
C TYR A 8 -2.83 -16.48 -13.57
N ASN A 9 -3.45 -17.26 -14.45
CA ASN A 9 -4.65 -18.04 -14.16
C ASN A 9 -4.20 -19.27 -13.36
N ASP A 10 -4.94 -19.62 -12.31
CA ASP A 10 -5.08 -21.01 -11.92
C ASP A 10 -6.57 -21.27 -11.66
N GLY A 11 -7.13 -22.14 -12.49
CA GLY A 11 -8.55 -22.46 -12.50
C GLY A 11 -8.92 -23.33 -11.31
N ARG A 12 -10.11 -23.08 -10.75
CA ARG A 12 -10.94 -24.16 -10.23
C ARG A 12 -12.36 -23.97 -10.72
N GLU A 13 -12.65 -24.70 -11.78
CA GLU A 13 -13.99 -25.22 -12.03
C GLU A 13 -14.41 -26.12 -10.86
N THR A 14 -15.71 -26.12 -10.62
CA THR A 14 -16.44 -26.89 -9.62
C THR A 14 -16.43 -28.38 -9.93
N VAL A 15 -15.98 -29.23 -9.00
CA VAL A 15 -16.45 -30.62 -8.86
C VAL A 15 -16.31 -31.09 -7.40
N ALA A 16 -17.38 -31.70 -6.91
CA ALA A 16 -17.50 -32.31 -5.59
C ALA A 16 -16.81 -33.70 -5.53
N SER A 17 -16.40 -34.12 -4.32
CA SER A 17 -16.50 -35.48 -3.71
C SER A 17 -15.32 -35.77 -2.76
N GLU A 18 -15.65 -35.88 -1.46
CA GLU A 18 -15.23 -36.85 -0.42
C GLU A 18 -13.78 -37.41 -0.36
N GLN A 19 -13.13 -37.73 0.77
CA GLN A 19 -13.25 -37.66 2.24
C GLN A 19 -11.89 -38.18 2.80
N SER A 20 -11.54 -37.85 4.06
CA SER A 20 -10.74 -38.65 5.03
C SER A 20 -9.44 -38.03 5.64
N MET A 21 -9.58 -37.64 6.92
CA MET A 21 -8.71 -37.88 8.10
C MET A 21 -7.31 -37.23 8.21
N SER A 22 -7.17 -36.23 9.08
CA SER A 22 -6.37 -36.30 10.33
C SER A 22 -6.54 -35.00 11.13
N GLY A 23 -6.74 -35.13 12.44
CA GLY A 23 -7.26 -34.07 13.31
C GLY A 23 -6.34 -32.89 13.55
N SER A 24 -6.91 -31.69 13.44
CA SER A 24 -6.41 -30.46 14.05
C SER A 24 -7.59 -29.64 14.55
N ILE A 25 -7.50 -29.23 15.81
CA ILE A 25 -8.52 -28.46 16.55
C ILE A 25 -8.88 -27.22 15.72
N SER A 26 -10.06 -27.24 15.12
CA SER A 26 -10.58 -26.13 14.34
C SER A 26 -11.27 -25.18 15.31
N VAL A 27 -10.50 -24.23 15.86
CA VAL A 27 -11.10 -22.97 16.32
C VAL A 27 -11.88 -22.45 15.12
N ARG A 28 -13.20 -22.30 15.26
CA ARG A 28 -14.05 -21.77 14.19
C ARG A 28 -13.73 -20.29 14.00
N LEU A 29 -12.60 -19.96 13.37
CA LEU A 29 -12.44 -18.66 12.74
C LEU A 29 -13.49 -18.60 11.63
N GLY A 30 -14.51 -17.75 11.80
CA GLY A 30 -15.43 -17.43 10.72
C GLY A 30 -14.63 -17.04 9.47
N LYS A 31 -15.20 -17.29 8.28
CA LYS A 31 -14.56 -16.89 7.02
C LYS A 31 -14.08 -15.43 7.14
N PRO A 32 -12.79 -15.15 6.91
CA PRO A 32 -12.28 -13.80 7.08
C PRO A 32 -13.05 -12.85 6.17
N HIS A 33 -13.66 -11.83 6.76
CA HIS A 33 -14.33 -10.78 6.03
C HIS A 33 -13.26 -9.79 5.56
N PHE A 34 -12.94 -9.81 4.27
CA PHE A 34 -12.00 -8.87 3.67
C PHE A 34 -12.63 -7.48 3.62
N SER A 35 -11.92 -6.47 4.13
CA SER A 35 -12.38 -5.08 4.01
C SER A 35 -12.29 -4.62 2.56
N SER A 36 -13.29 -3.89 2.08
CA SER A 36 -13.25 -3.25 0.75
C SER A 36 -12.59 -1.86 0.77
N THR A 37 -12.35 -1.28 1.94
CA THR A 37 -11.76 0.05 2.12
C THR A 37 -10.62 0.02 3.14
N PHE A 38 -9.48 0.62 2.80
CA PHE A 38 -8.41 0.90 3.75
C PHE A 38 -8.76 2.17 4.54
N SER A 39 -8.81 2.08 5.87
CA SER A 39 -8.94 3.25 6.75
C SER A 39 -7.61 4.04 6.83
N GLU A 40 -7.65 5.29 7.31
CA GLU A 40 -6.44 6.10 7.56
C GLU A 40 -5.43 5.36 8.45
N GLU A 41 -5.88 4.70 9.53
CA GLU A 41 -5.06 3.87 10.42
C GLU A 41 -4.39 2.67 9.70
N SER A 42 -5.00 2.20 8.62
CA SER A 42 -4.44 1.12 7.80
C SER A 42 -3.27 1.60 6.93
N TYR A 43 -3.16 2.91 6.64
CA TYR A 43 -2.05 3.47 5.85
C TYR A 43 -0.74 3.45 6.62
N GLU A 44 -0.69 4.03 7.82
CA GLU A 44 0.53 4.11 8.62
C GLU A 44 1.06 2.71 8.96
N THR A 45 0.17 1.85 9.48
CA THR A 45 0.51 0.45 9.80
C THR A 45 1.10 -0.30 8.60
N SER A 46 0.55 -0.09 7.40
CA SER A 46 1.05 -0.74 6.18
C SER A 46 2.46 -0.28 5.79
N ILE A 47 2.78 1.00 6.00
CA ILE A 47 4.08 1.58 5.68
C ILE A 47 5.13 1.09 6.67
N ASP A 48 4.80 1.10 7.96
CA ASP A 48 5.68 0.61 9.02
C ASP A 48 6.06 -0.86 8.81
N LEU A 49 5.07 -1.70 8.50
CA LEU A 49 5.31 -3.12 8.19
C LEU A 49 6.19 -3.30 6.95
N CYS A 50 6.02 -2.48 5.91
CA CYS A 50 6.92 -2.49 4.75
C CYS A 50 8.37 -2.13 5.14
N LEU A 51 8.55 -1.15 6.04
CA LEU A 51 9.87 -0.72 6.51
C LEU A 51 10.55 -1.80 7.37
N GLU A 52 9.79 -2.54 8.19
CA GLU A 52 10.28 -3.67 8.97
C GLU A 52 10.82 -4.82 8.10
N GLN A 53 10.30 -5.00 6.88
CA GLN A 53 10.79 -6.03 5.95
C GLN A 53 12.15 -5.68 5.28
N VAL A 54 12.56 -4.40 5.29
CA VAL A 54 13.81 -3.96 4.68
C VAL A 54 15.06 -4.54 5.37
N PRO A 55 15.26 -4.38 6.69
CA PRO A 55 16.46 -4.86 7.36
C PRO A 55 16.59 -6.39 7.37
N VAL A 56 15.48 -7.13 7.26
CA VAL A 56 15.48 -8.61 7.19
C VAL A 56 15.70 -9.15 5.78
N GLY A 57 16.01 -8.30 4.81
CA GLY A 57 16.35 -8.71 3.44
C GLY A 57 15.16 -9.10 2.57
N ASN A 58 13.94 -8.92 3.05
CA ASN A 58 12.72 -9.23 2.30
C ASN A 58 12.39 -8.20 1.21
N LYS A 59 13.25 -7.19 1.00
CA LYS A 59 13.18 -6.25 -0.12
C LYS A 59 14.53 -6.21 -0.87
N PRO A 60 14.90 -7.27 -1.61
CA PRO A 60 16.22 -7.36 -2.25
C PRO A 60 16.41 -6.37 -3.41
N GLY A 61 15.33 -5.75 -3.90
CA GLY A 61 15.36 -4.75 -4.96
C GLY A 61 14.32 -3.65 -4.76
N SER A 62 13.57 -3.33 -5.81
CA SER A 62 12.50 -2.31 -5.73
C SER A 62 11.24 -2.79 -5.01
N HIS A 63 11.03 -4.10 -4.87
CA HIS A 63 9.80 -4.70 -4.34
C HIS A 63 10.08 -5.70 -3.22
N LEU A 64 9.05 -5.99 -2.43
CA LEU A 64 9.07 -7.08 -1.45
C LEU A 64 9.16 -8.44 -2.16
N SER A 65 9.91 -9.36 -1.56
CA SER A 65 9.94 -10.78 -1.90
C SER A 65 8.56 -11.41 -1.65
N LYS A 66 8.35 -12.63 -2.15
CA LYS A 66 7.12 -13.39 -1.87
C LYS A 66 6.92 -13.57 -0.35
N GLU A 67 8.00 -13.87 0.37
CA GLU A 67 7.99 -14.02 1.82
C GLU A 67 7.71 -12.69 2.52
N GLY A 68 8.30 -11.59 2.05
CA GLY A 68 8.02 -10.25 2.55
C GLY A 68 6.55 -9.88 2.44
N TRP A 69 5.89 -10.21 1.33
CA TRP A 69 4.44 -10.01 1.16
C TRP A 69 3.61 -10.85 2.13
N ILE A 70 3.97 -12.11 2.36
CA ILE A 70 3.26 -13.00 3.30
C ILE A 70 3.39 -12.45 4.73
N ASN A 71 4.61 -12.17 5.16
CA ASN A 71 4.90 -11.68 6.51
C ASN A 71 4.19 -10.36 6.80
N LEU A 72 4.16 -9.47 5.83
CA LEU A 72 3.48 -8.19 5.95
C LEU A 72 1.95 -8.35 6.06
N ILE A 73 1.32 -9.22 5.25
CA ILE A 73 -0.13 -9.44 5.32
C ILE A 73 -0.52 -10.05 6.66
N ASP A 74 0.25 -11.03 7.13
CA ASP A 74 0.00 -11.71 8.40
C ASP A 74 0.21 -10.77 9.60
N SER A 75 1.27 -9.97 9.57
CA SER A 75 1.53 -8.95 10.59
C SER A 75 0.46 -7.85 10.58
N PHE A 76 -0.01 -7.46 9.40
CA PHE A 76 -1.10 -6.48 9.27
C PHE A 76 -2.39 -7.01 9.88
N TYR A 77 -2.75 -8.26 9.58
CA TYR A 77 -3.91 -8.91 10.18
C TYR A 77 -3.77 -9.01 11.70
N THR A 78 -2.59 -9.38 12.19
CA THR A 78 -2.30 -9.48 13.63
C THR A 78 -2.46 -8.12 14.34
N ARG A 79 -2.05 -7.02 13.71
CA ARG A 79 -2.14 -5.67 14.30
C ARG A 79 -3.53 -5.05 14.22
N THR A 80 -4.25 -5.29 13.12
CA THR A 80 -5.49 -4.56 12.80
C THR A 80 -6.75 -5.41 12.91
N GLY A 81 -6.63 -6.74 12.93
CA GLY A 81 -7.74 -7.67 12.78
C GLY A 81 -8.35 -7.70 11.37
N VAL A 82 -7.80 -6.95 10.41
CA VAL A 82 -8.33 -6.84 9.05
C VAL A 82 -7.54 -7.75 8.11
N MET A 83 -8.23 -8.69 7.48
CA MET A 83 -7.62 -9.47 6.40
C MET A 83 -7.69 -8.70 5.09
N LEU A 84 -6.55 -8.65 4.42
CA LEU A 84 -6.39 -8.08 3.09
C LEU A 84 -5.79 -9.14 2.18
N ASN A 85 -6.28 -9.22 0.95
CA ASN A 85 -5.59 -10.05 -0.04
C ASN A 85 -4.41 -9.27 -0.65
N THR A 86 -3.51 -10.01 -1.29
CA THR A 86 -2.29 -9.44 -1.86
C THR A 86 -2.57 -8.36 -2.91
N VAL A 87 -3.67 -8.47 -3.67
CA VAL A 87 -4.04 -7.47 -4.70
C VAL A 87 -4.44 -6.16 -4.04
N GLN A 88 -5.25 -6.21 -2.99
CA GLN A 88 -5.65 -5.03 -2.22
C GLN A 88 -4.43 -4.32 -1.63
N PHE A 89 -3.50 -5.07 -1.05
CA PHE A 89 -2.29 -4.48 -0.49
C PHE A 89 -1.39 -3.87 -1.57
N LYS A 90 -1.20 -4.54 -2.71
CA LYS A 90 -0.43 -3.97 -3.83
C LYS A 90 -1.04 -2.67 -4.35
N ASN A 91 -2.35 -2.64 -4.57
CA ASN A 91 -3.04 -1.43 -5.02
C ASN A 91 -2.89 -0.28 -4.02
N HIS A 92 -3.00 -0.60 -2.73
CA HIS A 92 -2.77 0.36 -1.65
C HIS A 92 -1.33 0.89 -1.65
N TRP A 93 -0.34 -0.01 -1.72
CA TRP A 93 1.08 0.34 -1.81
C TRP A 93 1.39 1.24 -3.01
N ASP A 94 0.79 0.96 -4.17
CA ASP A 94 0.95 1.78 -5.37
C ASP A 94 0.34 3.18 -5.17
N SER A 95 -0.82 3.29 -4.52
CA SER A 95 -1.44 4.56 -4.14
C SER A 95 -0.54 5.37 -3.21
N VAL A 96 -0.01 4.74 -2.16
CA VAL A 96 0.93 5.36 -1.20
C VAL A 96 2.17 5.87 -1.92
N ASN A 97 2.78 5.06 -2.77
CA ASN A 97 3.97 5.49 -3.52
C ASN A 97 3.68 6.65 -4.46
N LYS A 98 2.51 6.66 -5.11
CA LYS A 98 2.10 7.78 -5.96
C LYS A 98 2.00 9.06 -5.13
N GLN A 99 1.29 9.03 -4.00
CA GLN A 99 1.16 10.18 -3.11
C GLN A 99 2.51 10.65 -2.56
N TRP A 100 3.36 9.72 -2.13
CA TRP A 100 4.71 10.03 -1.66
C TRP A 100 5.55 10.74 -2.73
N ARG A 101 5.52 10.28 -3.98
CA ARG A 101 6.24 10.93 -5.09
C ARG A 101 5.76 12.35 -5.34
N ILE A 102 4.44 12.58 -5.23
CA ILE A 102 3.85 13.90 -5.35
C ILE A 102 4.33 14.80 -4.20
N TRP A 103 4.21 14.32 -2.97
CA TRP A 103 4.64 15.04 -1.77
C TRP A 103 6.14 15.37 -1.82
N SER A 104 6.97 14.40 -2.20
CA SER A 104 8.42 14.56 -2.33
C SER A 104 8.80 15.63 -3.36
N LYS A 105 8.13 15.65 -4.52
CA LYS A 105 8.29 16.76 -5.48
C LYS A 105 7.87 18.08 -4.86
N LEU A 106 6.70 18.12 -4.24
CA LEU A 106 6.13 19.35 -3.67
C LEU A 106 7.09 20.00 -2.67
N VAL A 107 7.59 19.24 -1.69
CA VAL A 107 8.50 19.76 -0.65
C VAL A 107 9.89 20.10 -1.16
N THR A 108 10.30 19.62 -2.35
CA THR A 108 11.61 19.91 -2.95
C THR A 108 11.58 21.06 -3.97
N THR A 109 10.40 21.46 -4.45
CA THR A 109 10.27 22.50 -5.50
C THR A 109 10.72 23.91 -5.09
N GLY A 110 11.02 24.16 -3.81
CA GLY A 110 11.40 25.49 -3.28
C GLY A 110 10.24 26.51 -3.22
N TYR A 111 9.32 26.48 -4.19
CA TYR A 111 8.12 27.32 -4.24
C TYR A 111 7.20 27.13 -3.04
N MET A 112 7.12 25.89 -2.54
CA MET A 112 6.23 25.54 -1.44
C MET A 112 6.76 25.93 -0.06
N LYS A 113 8.04 26.32 0.02
CA LYS A 113 8.71 26.73 1.26
C LYS A 113 8.36 25.80 2.43
N TRP A 114 8.54 24.50 2.21
CA TRP A 114 8.28 23.49 3.24
C TRP A 114 9.20 23.73 4.44
N ASP A 115 8.60 23.95 5.62
CA ASP A 115 9.30 24.00 6.90
C ASP A 115 9.24 22.61 7.56
N PRO A 116 10.36 21.86 7.64
CA PRO A 116 10.38 20.53 8.22
C PRO A 116 10.20 20.53 9.75
N VAL A 117 10.45 21.66 10.43
CA VAL A 117 10.29 21.79 11.89
C VAL A 117 8.83 22.10 12.21
N ALA A 118 8.25 23.11 11.55
CA ALA A 118 6.86 23.47 11.74
C ALA A 118 5.88 22.50 11.06
N LYS A 119 6.38 21.64 10.16
CA LYS A 119 5.61 20.74 9.27
C LYS A 119 4.53 21.50 8.48
N LYS A 120 4.89 22.66 7.94
CA LYS A 120 3.95 23.58 7.26
C LYS A 120 4.55 24.13 5.96
N PHE A 121 3.67 24.45 5.01
CA PHE A 121 4.05 25.19 3.81
C PHE A 121 4.05 26.68 4.10
N GLY A 122 5.13 27.37 3.73
CA GLY A 122 5.27 28.82 3.83
C GLY A 122 4.88 29.58 2.56
N ALA A 123 4.36 28.87 1.55
CA ALA A 123 3.93 29.49 0.29
C ALA A 123 2.74 30.43 0.50
N THR A 124 2.84 31.63 -0.08
CA THR A 124 1.71 32.56 -0.16
C THR A 124 0.71 32.11 -1.24
N ALA A 125 -0.52 32.62 -1.19
CA ALA A 125 -1.53 32.36 -2.22
C ALA A 125 -1.04 32.71 -3.64
N ARG A 126 -0.20 33.74 -3.77
CA ARG A 126 0.41 34.14 -5.05
C ARG A 126 1.41 33.11 -5.57
N GLU A 127 2.24 32.56 -4.68
CA GLU A 127 3.23 31.53 -5.01
C GLU A 127 2.56 30.19 -5.33
N LEU A 128 1.49 29.85 -4.61
CA LEU A 128 0.66 28.69 -4.93
C LEU A 128 0.01 28.82 -6.32
N ASN A 129 -0.53 29.99 -6.66
CA ASN A 129 -1.16 30.21 -7.96
C ASN A 129 -0.13 30.15 -9.11
N TYR A 130 1.08 30.67 -8.89
CA TYR A 130 2.19 30.51 -9.84
C TYR A 130 2.56 29.03 -10.04
N TYR A 131 2.68 28.27 -8.96
CA TYR A 131 2.97 26.83 -9.03
C TYR A 131 1.89 26.04 -9.80
N ILE A 132 0.61 26.33 -9.56
CA ILE A 132 -0.50 25.66 -10.27
C ILE A 132 -0.47 25.97 -11.77
N HIS A 133 -0.04 27.18 -12.16
CA HIS A 133 0.09 27.56 -13.56
C HIS A 133 1.34 26.95 -14.22
N GLU A 134 2.47 26.91 -13.52
CA GLU A 134 3.74 26.41 -14.05
C GLU A 134 3.78 24.88 -14.15
N TYR A 135 3.04 24.17 -13.28
CA TYR A 135 3.01 22.71 -13.23
C TYR A 135 1.57 22.15 -13.28
N PRO A 136 0.84 22.35 -14.39
CA PRO A 136 -0.56 21.93 -14.50
C PRO A 136 -0.76 20.40 -14.45
N GLU A 137 0.29 19.62 -14.67
CA GLU A 137 0.29 18.16 -14.57
C GLU A 137 0.38 17.64 -13.12
N LEU A 138 0.69 18.51 -12.17
CA LEU A 138 0.81 18.14 -10.77
C LEU A 138 -0.57 18.15 -10.06
N PRO A 139 -0.76 17.28 -9.06
CA PRO A 139 -2.03 17.22 -8.33
C PRO A 139 -2.35 18.54 -7.65
N ARG A 140 -3.62 18.95 -7.77
CA ARG A 140 -4.18 20.08 -7.04
C ARG A 140 -4.56 19.60 -5.64
N PHE A 141 -4.11 20.32 -4.62
CA PHE A 141 -4.56 20.12 -3.25
C PHE A 141 -5.79 21.02 -3.04
N GLY A 142 -6.92 20.41 -2.69
CA GLY A 142 -8.19 21.07 -2.44
C GLY A 142 -8.66 20.83 -1.01
#